data_AF-A0A6P4ZF92-F1
#
_entry.id   AF-A0A6P4ZF92-F1
#
_cell.length_a   1.000
_cell.length_b   1.000
_cell.length_c   1.000
_cell.angle_alpha   90.00
_cell.angle_beta   90.00
_cell.angle_gamma   90.00
#
_symmetry.space_group_name_H-M   'P 1'
#
loop_
_entity.id
_entity.type
_entity.pdbx_description
1 polymer ?
#
loop_
_entity_poly.entity_id
_entity_poly.type
_entity_poly.pdbx_seq_one_letter_code
_entity_poly.pdbx_strand_id
1 'polypeptide(L)'
;MVGPRTSGFWRWMVLVVIATTASVTGQGDQNGLFVVAQSSAEEDPGFNVTSSYILVNNQKTVIGQNSSPFGRGHQVFILNEQNGQVLDKMVFDTDPDGGGAEAAQRLLDYLKIVQEGRIIIVVVHDNGNTLVNLSPYGSTITTTALGFRVSYAMITQKGPKPSWFVEKRSAAGTGPTRIDASIPPAILNTVAQSSAEEDPGFNVTSSYILVNNQKTVIGQNSSPFGRGHQVFILNEQNGQVLDKMVFDTDPDGGGAEAAQRLLDYLKIVQEGRIIIVVVHDNGNTLVNLSPYGSTITTTALGFRQSYAMITQKGPKPSWFVEKRSAARTGPTRIDASIPTVPTTSAAAVGTSVGVARIMALMFVTAVLVWY
;
A
#
# COMPACT_ATOMS: atom_id res chain seq x y z
N MET A 1 -78.42 6.30 3.91
CA MET A 1 -77.27 5.90 3.06
C MET A 1 -76.65 7.18 2.49
N VAL A 2 -75.33 7.15 2.23
CA VAL A 2 -74.42 8.25 1.86
C VAL A 2 -73.58 8.73 3.05
N GLY A 3 -72.32 8.26 3.06
CA GLY A 3 -71.26 8.58 4.01
C GLY A 3 -70.39 9.79 3.61
N PRO A 4 -69.29 10.03 4.34
CA PRO A 4 -68.61 11.32 4.41
C PRO A 4 -67.51 11.48 3.36
N ARG A 5 -67.19 12.73 3.00
CA ARG A 5 -65.94 13.11 2.32
C ARG A 5 -65.19 14.13 3.18
N THR A 6 -64.15 13.67 3.88
CA THR A 6 -63.07 14.53 4.37
C THR A 6 -61.81 14.19 3.58
N SER A 7 -61.35 15.13 2.77
CA SER A 7 -60.14 15.01 1.96
C SER A 7 -58.91 15.21 2.83
N GLY A 8 -58.12 14.15 3.00
CA GLY A 8 -56.78 14.21 3.58
C GLY A 8 -55.78 14.81 2.60
N PHE A 9 -55.26 15.98 2.92
CA PHE A 9 -54.10 16.59 2.27
C PHE A 9 -52.83 15.91 2.79
N TRP A 10 -52.19 15.06 1.98
CA TRP A 10 -50.84 14.56 2.25
C TRP A 10 -49.82 15.53 1.66
N ARG A 11 -49.12 16.29 2.50
CA ARG A 11 -47.92 17.05 2.12
C ARG A 11 -46.73 16.10 2.17
N TRP A 12 -46.12 15.84 1.02
CA TRP A 12 -44.79 15.23 0.95
C TRP A 12 -43.74 16.29 1.32
N MET A 13 -43.04 16.07 2.42
CA MET A 13 -41.89 16.87 2.81
C MET A 13 -40.64 16.21 2.20
N VAL A 14 -40.07 16.83 1.17
CA VAL A 14 -38.79 16.38 0.59
C VAL A 14 -37.67 16.93 1.48
N LEU A 15 -37.08 16.06 2.30
CA LEU A 15 -35.87 16.35 3.05
C LEU A 15 -34.67 16.25 2.09
N VAL A 16 -34.19 17.38 1.61
CA VAL A 16 -32.92 17.45 0.88
C VAL A 16 -31.79 17.44 1.90
N VAL A 17 -31.22 16.27 2.15
CA VAL A 17 -29.98 16.13 2.93
C VAL A 17 -28.82 16.51 2.01
N ILE A 18 -28.33 17.74 2.12
CA ILE A 18 -27.06 18.15 1.51
C ILE A 18 -25.96 17.64 2.44
N ALA A 19 -25.42 16.46 2.15
CA ALA A 19 -24.22 15.97 2.79
C ALA A 19 -23.01 16.73 2.23
N THR A 20 -22.60 17.82 2.87
CA THR A 20 -21.28 18.41 2.63
C THR A 20 -20.24 17.57 3.36
N THR A 21 -19.67 16.57 2.70
CA THR A 21 -18.44 15.93 3.16
C THR A 21 -17.29 16.90 2.92
N ALA A 22 -16.93 17.66 3.96
CA ALA A 22 -15.65 18.36 3.99
C ALA A 22 -14.55 17.29 4.14
N SER A 23 -13.96 16.85 3.04
CA SER A 23 -12.69 16.14 3.09
C SER A 23 -11.62 17.16 3.48
N VAL A 24 -11.12 17.07 4.71
CA VAL A 24 -9.89 17.76 5.09
C VAL A 24 -8.76 17.11 4.30
N THR A 25 -8.44 17.67 3.13
CA THR A 25 -7.19 17.41 2.43
C THR A 25 -6.07 18.07 3.21
N GLY A 26 -5.62 17.40 4.27
CA GLY A 26 -4.31 17.63 4.88
C GLY A 26 -3.25 17.17 3.88
N GLN A 27 -3.03 17.98 2.86
CA GLN A 27 -1.98 17.83 1.87
C GLN A 27 -0.69 18.36 2.49
N GLY A 28 0.10 17.46 3.09
CA GLY A 28 1.43 17.76 3.59
C GLY A 28 2.24 16.48 3.64
N ASP A 29 3.00 16.20 2.58
CA ASP A 29 4.16 15.30 2.54
C ASP A 29 4.06 13.96 3.33
N GLN A 30 2.91 13.29 3.28
CA GLN A 30 2.67 12.01 3.97
C GLN A 30 3.14 10.82 3.14
N ASN A 31 4.42 10.81 2.76
CA ASN A 31 4.97 9.62 2.11
C ASN A 31 5.20 8.48 3.13
N GLY A 32 5.06 8.68 4.44
CA GLY A 32 5.26 7.66 5.47
C GLY A 32 4.04 7.35 6.33
N LEU A 33 4.14 6.32 7.16
CA LEU A 33 3.11 5.94 8.14
C LEU A 33 3.30 6.69 9.45
N PHE A 34 2.27 7.38 9.94
CA PHE A 34 2.28 7.99 11.26
C PHE A 34 1.57 7.09 12.30
N VAL A 35 2.31 6.73 13.34
CA VAL A 35 1.86 5.82 14.40
C VAL A 35 1.99 6.51 15.75
N VAL A 36 0.95 6.40 16.58
CA VAL A 36 0.97 6.75 18.00
C VAL A 36 0.71 5.50 18.81
N ALA A 37 1.44 5.32 19.90
CA ALA A 37 1.17 4.31 20.91
C ALA A 37 0.97 4.97 22.28
N GLN A 38 -0.11 4.61 22.97
CA GLN A 38 -0.38 5.02 24.33
C GLN A 38 -0.47 3.79 25.24
N SER A 39 0.24 3.85 26.35
CA SER A 39 0.20 2.91 27.47
C SER A 39 -0.34 3.62 28.71
N SER A 40 -1.05 2.88 29.54
CA SER A 40 -1.59 3.39 30.80
C SER A 40 -1.58 2.30 31.86
N ALA A 41 -1.02 2.62 33.01
CA ALA A 41 -1.09 1.83 34.23
C ALA A 41 -2.31 2.23 35.06
N GLU A 42 -2.74 1.38 36.00
CA GLU A 42 -3.95 1.63 36.81
C GLU A 42 -3.87 2.93 37.62
N GLU A 43 -2.67 3.33 38.03
CA GLU A 43 -2.42 4.56 38.79
C GLU A 43 -2.37 5.81 37.92
N ASP A 44 -2.32 5.67 36.59
CA ASP A 44 -2.21 6.82 35.69
C ASP A 44 -3.53 7.62 35.63
N PRO A 45 -3.45 8.96 35.59
CA PRO A 45 -4.62 9.80 35.36
C PRO A 45 -5.40 9.40 34.10
N GLY A 46 -6.71 9.18 34.26
CA GLY A 46 -7.60 8.79 33.16
C GLY A 46 -7.51 7.33 32.74
N PHE A 47 -6.85 6.47 33.54
CA PHE A 47 -6.86 5.04 33.33
C PHE A 47 -8.29 4.49 33.20
N ASN A 48 -8.49 3.66 32.18
CA ASN A 48 -9.68 2.86 31.98
C ASN A 48 -9.34 1.71 31.02
N VAL A 49 -10.24 0.76 30.87
CA VAL A 49 -10.15 -0.40 29.96
C VAL A 49 -9.81 -0.11 28.47
N THR A 50 -9.78 1.15 28.04
CA THR A 50 -9.40 1.57 26.66
C THR A 50 -8.32 2.65 26.62
N SER A 51 -7.66 2.92 27.76
CA SER A 51 -6.63 3.95 27.89
C SER A 51 -5.30 3.54 27.25
N SER A 52 -5.03 2.25 27.08
CA SER A 52 -3.95 1.74 26.21
C SER A 52 -4.47 1.50 24.80
N TYR A 53 -3.81 2.07 23.80
CA TYR A 53 -4.23 2.01 22.40
C TYR A 53 -3.10 2.37 21.43
N ILE A 54 -3.34 2.13 20.14
CA ILE A 54 -2.56 2.71 19.05
C ILE A 54 -3.45 3.59 18.17
N LEU A 55 -2.87 4.64 17.58
CA LEU A 55 -3.45 5.36 16.44
C LEU A 55 -2.57 5.12 15.23
N VAL A 56 -3.16 4.64 14.15
CA VAL A 56 -2.47 4.52 12.86
C VAL A 56 -3.29 5.28 11.84
N ASN A 57 -2.71 6.30 11.21
CA ASN A 57 -3.44 7.20 10.28
C ASN A 57 -4.76 7.73 10.90
N ASN A 58 -4.70 8.16 12.17
CA ASN A 58 -5.83 8.63 12.97
C ASN A 58 -6.93 7.59 13.28
N GLN A 59 -6.74 6.32 12.95
CA GLN A 59 -7.65 5.22 13.35
C GLN A 59 -7.20 4.62 14.69
N LYS A 60 -8.05 4.73 15.71
CA LYS A 60 -7.80 4.17 17.05
C LYS A 60 -8.05 2.67 17.06
N THR A 61 -7.05 1.90 17.47
CA THR A 61 -7.18 0.47 17.74
C THR A 61 -6.87 0.18 19.20
N VAL A 62 -7.75 -0.58 19.84
CA VAL A 62 -7.60 -1.12 21.20
C VAL A 62 -7.63 -2.64 21.16
N ILE A 63 -7.02 -3.30 22.15
CA ILE A 63 -7.30 -4.71 22.44
C ILE A 63 -8.40 -4.75 23.49
N GLY A 64 -9.58 -5.26 23.12
CA GLY A 64 -10.81 -5.18 23.92
C GLY A 64 -10.89 -6.15 25.10
N GLN A 65 -11.89 -5.89 25.96
CA GLN A 65 -12.14 -6.35 27.33
C GLN A 65 -12.35 -7.87 27.59
N ASN A 66 -12.15 -8.75 26.61
CA ASN A 66 -12.65 -10.13 26.71
C ASN A 66 -11.68 -11.13 27.38
N SER A 67 -10.51 -10.70 27.85
CA SER A 67 -9.61 -11.54 28.63
C SER A 67 -9.44 -10.97 30.03
N SER A 68 -10.03 -11.64 31.02
CA SER A 68 -9.73 -11.42 32.43
C SER A 68 -8.24 -11.63 32.67
N PRO A 69 -7.55 -10.70 33.35
CA PRO A 69 -8.06 -9.44 33.89
C PRO A 69 -7.90 -8.30 32.87
N PHE A 70 -9.01 -7.87 32.24
CA PHE A 70 -9.16 -6.64 31.43
C PHE A 70 -8.06 -6.29 30.42
N GLY A 71 -7.37 -7.28 29.85
CA GLY A 71 -6.27 -7.01 28.94
C GLY A 71 -5.00 -6.46 29.62
N ARG A 72 -4.81 -6.73 30.93
CA ARG A 72 -3.59 -6.43 31.71
C ARG A 72 -2.34 -7.03 31.07
N GLY A 73 -1.20 -6.38 31.28
CA GLY A 73 0.10 -6.84 30.82
C GLY A 73 0.55 -6.17 29.52
N HIS A 74 1.42 -6.86 28.78
CA HIS A 74 1.91 -6.37 27.50
C HIS A 74 0.88 -6.66 26.40
N GLN A 75 0.44 -5.60 25.73
CA GLN A 75 -0.37 -5.65 24.54
C GLN A 75 0.53 -5.43 23.32
N VAL A 76 0.42 -6.32 22.33
CA VAL A 76 1.22 -6.30 21.12
C VAL A 76 0.32 -6.08 19.92
N PHE A 77 0.73 -5.20 19.01
CA PHE A 77 0.10 -4.98 17.72
C PHE A 77 1.13 -5.22 16.62
N ILE A 78 0.74 -5.97 15.59
CA ILE A 78 1.55 -6.22 14.40
C ILE A 78 0.92 -5.45 13.24
N LEU A 79 1.65 -4.49 12.68
CA LEU A 79 1.19 -3.75 11.51
C LEU A 79 1.92 -4.23 10.25
N ASN A 80 1.20 -4.16 9.14
CA ASN A 80 1.80 -4.17 7.82
C ASN A 80 2.61 -2.88 7.62
N GLU A 81 3.88 -3.03 7.30
CA GLU A 81 4.86 -1.96 7.12
C GLU A 81 4.61 -1.07 5.91
N GLN A 82 3.87 -1.55 4.91
CA GLN A 82 3.56 -0.80 3.69
C GLN A 82 2.38 0.14 3.91
N ASN A 83 1.37 -0.31 4.67
CA ASN A 83 0.08 0.38 4.73
C ASN A 83 -0.46 0.68 6.13
N GLY A 84 0.20 0.21 7.19
CA GLY A 84 -0.21 0.41 8.59
C GLY A 84 -1.42 -0.42 9.02
N GLN A 85 -1.92 -1.33 8.19
CA GLN A 85 -3.02 -2.22 8.58
C GLN A 85 -2.62 -3.06 9.78
N VAL A 86 -3.46 -3.10 10.82
CA VAL A 86 -3.31 -4.04 11.93
C VAL A 86 -3.58 -5.44 11.42
N LEU A 87 -2.52 -6.24 11.31
CA LEU A 87 -2.60 -7.64 10.86
C LEU A 87 -2.98 -8.57 12.00
N ASP A 88 -2.45 -8.29 13.19
CA ASP A 88 -2.73 -9.08 14.38
C ASP A 88 -2.53 -8.24 15.65
N LYS A 89 -3.16 -8.67 16.74
CA LYS A 89 -3.03 -8.05 18.06
C LYS A 89 -3.25 -9.09 19.16
N MET A 90 -2.41 -9.05 20.20
CA MET A 90 -2.41 -10.05 21.27
C MET A 90 -2.16 -9.40 22.64
N VAL A 91 -2.72 -9.99 23.70
CA VAL A 91 -2.41 -9.62 25.09
C VAL A 91 -1.65 -10.74 25.78
N PHE A 92 -0.65 -10.36 26.55
CA PHE A 92 0.09 -11.22 27.44
C PHE A 92 0.04 -10.66 28.86
N ASP A 93 -0.71 -11.32 29.75
CA ASP A 93 -0.78 -10.94 31.16
C ASP A 93 0.52 -11.30 31.89
N THR A 94 1.53 -10.46 31.69
CA THR A 94 2.88 -10.59 32.27
C THR A 94 2.94 -10.00 33.68
N ASP A 95 1.81 -9.80 34.35
CA ASP A 95 1.81 -9.53 35.78
C ASP A 95 2.17 -10.80 36.57
N PRO A 96 2.98 -10.73 37.64
CA PRO A 96 3.31 -11.91 38.46
C PRO A 96 2.09 -12.64 39.04
N ASP A 97 0.99 -11.93 39.37
CA ASP A 97 -0.25 -12.53 39.87
C ASP A 97 -1.18 -13.01 38.72
N GLY A 98 -0.74 -12.81 37.47
CA GLY A 98 -1.39 -13.28 36.26
C GLY A 98 -0.69 -14.49 35.67
N GLY A 99 -0.10 -14.32 34.49
CA GLY A 99 0.69 -15.34 33.81
C GLY A 99 2.21 -15.19 33.98
N GLY A 100 2.68 -14.08 34.57
CA GLY A 100 4.08 -13.86 34.93
C GLY A 100 5.08 -14.24 33.84
N ALA A 101 6.04 -15.08 34.20
CA ALA A 101 7.13 -15.52 33.32
C ALA A 101 6.64 -16.36 32.13
N GLU A 102 5.58 -17.14 32.29
CA GLU A 102 5.01 -17.94 31.21
C GLU A 102 4.35 -17.06 30.15
N ALA A 103 3.62 -16.02 30.57
CA ALA A 103 3.08 -15.02 29.65
C ALA A 103 4.20 -14.24 28.94
N ALA A 104 5.27 -13.89 29.66
CA ALA A 104 6.44 -13.25 29.07
C ALA A 104 7.09 -14.14 28.00
N GLN A 105 7.23 -15.44 28.26
CA GLN A 105 7.77 -16.38 27.27
C GLN A 105 6.85 -16.53 26.06
N ARG A 106 5.53 -16.62 26.25
CA ARG A 106 4.54 -16.65 25.16
C ARG A 106 4.59 -15.39 24.29
N LEU A 107 4.82 -14.22 24.89
CA LEU A 107 5.03 -12.98 24.13
C LEU A 107 6.26 -13.10 23.23
N LEU A 108 7.39 -13.56 23.78
CA LEU A 108 8.62 -13.72 23.01
C LEU A 108 8.45 -14.74 21.89
N ASP A 109 7.76 -15.85 22.13
CA ASP A 109 7.47 -16.86 21.12
C ASP A 109 6.53 -16.35 20.03
N TYR A 110 5.53 -15.53 20.41
CA TYR A 110 4.68 -14.82 19.46
C TYR A 110 5.51 -13.88 18.56
N LEU A 111 6.42 -13.09 19.13
CA LEU A 111 7.27 -12.19 18.34
C LEU A 111 8.30 -12.93 17.46
N LYS A 112 8.69 -14.17 17.81
CA LYS A 112 9.60 -14.98 16.97
C LYS A 112 8.99 -15.35 15.63
N ILE A 113 7.68 -15.62 15.59
CA ILE A 113 6.97 -16.04 14.35
C ILE A 113 6.50 -14.85 13.50
N VAL A 114 6.63 -13.62 14.00
CA VAL A 114 6.33 -12.41 13.21
C VAL A 114 7.31 -12.31 12.03
N GLN A 115 6.75 -12.10 10.85
CA GLN A 115 7.52 -11.93 9.61
C GLN A 115 8.49 -10.74 9.72
N GLU A 116 9.72 -10.93 9.22
CA GLU A 116 10.71 -9.86 9.08
C GLU A 116 10.13 -8.65 8.34
N GLY A 117 10.46 -7.44 8.81
CA GLY A 117 9.95 -6.19 8.26
C GLY A 117 8.63 -5.69 8.84
N ARG A 118 7.86 -6.51 9.57
CA ARG A 118 6.60 -6.03 10.20
C ARG A 118 6.86 -4.99 11.28
N ILE A 119 5.98 -4.00 11.41
CA ILE A 119 6.03 -3.04 12.51
C ILE A 119 5.46 -3.73 13.75
N ILE A 120 6.19 -3.66 14.86
CA ILE A 120 5.79 -4.20 16.16
C ILE A 120 5.56 -3.01 17.09
N ILE A 121 4.38 -2.97 17.70
CA ILE A 121 4.07 -2.00 18.75
C ILE A 121 3.77 -2.78 20.03
N VAL A 122 4.41 -2.39 21.12
CA VAL A 122 4.16 -2.96 22.45
C VAL A 122 3.73 -1.84 23.37
N VAL A 123 2.60 -2.00 24.05
CA VAL A 123 2.15 -1.11 25.12
C VAL A 123 1.81 -1.92 26.34
N VAL A 124 2.04 -1.38 27.54
CA VAL A 124 1.57 -2.01 28.79
C VAL A 124 0.21 -1.45 29.16
N HIS A 125 -0.68 -2.31 29.64
CA HIS A 125 -1.95 -1.94 30.23
C HIS A 125 -2.02 -2.43 31.66
N ASP A 126 -2.40 -1.54 32.58
CA ASP A 126 -2.41 -1.77 34.03
C ASP A 126 -1.01 -2.09 34.60
N ASN A 127 -0.57 -3.34 34.46
CA ASN A 127 0.68 -3.80 35.05
C ASN A 127 1.35 -4.89 34.20
N GLY A 128 2.67 -4.77 34.01
CA GLY A 128 3.49 -5.69 33.23
C GLY A 128 4.82 -5.99 33.92
N ASN A 129 4.83 -6.09 35.25
CA ASN A 129 6.03 -6.15 36.09
C ASN A 129 6.79 -7.50 36.07
N THR A 130 6.65 -8.29 35.02
CA THR A 130 7.56 -9.40 34.72
C THR A 130 8.54 -8.98 33.64
N LEU A 131 9.80 -9.38 33.77
CA LEU A 131 10.82 -9.12 32.75
C LEU A 131 10.43 -9.75 31.41
N VAL A 132 10.29 -8.91 30.38
CA VAL A 132 10.18 -9.31 28.97
C VAL A 132 11.40 -8.77 28.24
N ASN A 133 12.31 -9.65 27.83
CA ASN A 133 13.53 -9.24 27.15
C ASN A 133 13.26 -8.85 25.68
N LEU A 134 12.96 -7.57 25.44
CA LEU A 134 12.71 -7.00 24.11
C LEU A 134 13.99 -6.48 23.41
N SER A 135 15.17 -6.76 23.96
CA SER A 135 16.46 -6.36 23.34
C SER A 135 16.66 -6.85 21.90
N PRO A 136 16.21 -8.06 21.49
CA PRO A 136 16.29 -8.46 20.08
C PRO A 136 15.47 -7.58 19.13
N TYR A 137 14.56 -6.76 19.67
CA TYR A 137 13.68 -5.85 18.94
C TYR A 137 14.08 -4.38 19.13
N GLY A 138 15.27 -4.13 19.70
CA GLY A 138 15.88 -2.81 19.81
C GLY A 138 15.66 -2.09 21.14
N SER A 139 14.93 -2.69 22.09
CA SER A 139 14.67 -2.09 23.41
C SER A 139 15.96 -1.94 24.22
N THR A 140 16.10 -0.81 24.90
CA THR A 140 17.20 -0.53 25.83
C THR A 140 16.88 -0.98 27.27
N ILE A 141 15.65 -1.42 27.53
CA ILE A 141 15.24 -1.96 28.83
C ILE A 141 15.42 -3.49 28.80
N THR A 142 16.57 -3.97 29.26
CA THR A 142 17.01 -5.35 28.95
C THR A 142 17.22 -6.26 30.16
N THR A 143 17.45 -5.69 31.35
CA THR A 143 17.90 -6.46 32.53
C THR A 143 17.01 -6.33 33.75
N THR A 144 15.99 -5.48 33.69
CA THR A 144 15.08 -5.24 34.83
C THR A 144 13.64 -5.27 34.36
N ALA A 145 12.76 -5.84 35.19
CA ALA A 145 11.33 -5.68 35.00
C ALA A 145 10.98 -4.19 35.00
N LEU A 146 9.87 -3.84 34.33
CA LEU A 146 9.47 -2.44 34.18
C LEU A 146 9.26 -1.72 35.51
N GLY A 147 8.86 -2.45 36.55
CA GLY A 147 8.38 -1.92 37.83
C GLY A 147 6.87 -2.11 37.97
N PHE A 148 6.38 -2.12 39.20
CA PHE A 148 4.95 -2.22 39.49
C PHE A 148 4.20 -1.03 38.91
N ARG A 149 3.15 -1.30 38.12
CA ARG A 149 2.26 -0.29 37.50
C ARG A 149 3.00 0.81 36.73
N VAL A 150 4.06 0.44 36.03
CA VAL A 150 4.76 1.31 35.08
C VAL A 150 4.06 1.28 33.72
N SER A 151 3.74 2.45 33.17
CA SER A 151 3.31 2.54 31.77
C SER A 151 4.53 2.52 30.85
N TYR A 152 4.46 1.74 29.77
CA TYR A 152 5.55 1.51 28.82
C TYR A 152 4.98 1.38 27.41
N ALA A 153 5.60 2.06 26.46
CA ALA A 153 5.29 1.94 25.04
C ALA A 153 6.56 1.82 24.21
N MET A 154 6.51 1.01 23.16
CA MET A 154 7.59 0.82 22.18
C MET A 154 7.00 0.68 20.78
N ILE A 155 7.61 1.34 19.81
CA ILE A 155 7.33 1.20 18.38
C ILE A 155 8.65 0.81 17.70
N THR A 156 8.67 -0.33 17.02
CA THR A 156 9.86 -0.90 16.36
C THR A 156 9.49 -1.67 15.09
N GLN A 157 10.50 -2.23 14.41
CA GLN A 157 10.33 -3.12 13.26
C GLN A 157 10.99 -4.47 13.57
N LYS A 158 10.37 -5.56 13.12
CA LYS A 158 11.02 -6.87 13.13
C LYS A 158 12.23 -6.83 12.20
N GLY A 159 13.41 -7.12 12.77
CA GLY A 159 14.69 -7.09 12.08
C GLY A 159 15.68 -6.14 12.76
N PRO A 160 16.63 -5.56 12.00
CA PRO A 160 17.54 -4.54 12.53
C PRO A 160 16.77 -3.35 13.14
N LYS A 161 17.29 -2.80 14.25
CA LYS A 161 16.69 -1.65 14.93
C LYS A 161 16.54 -0.47 13.95
N PRO A 162 15.32 0.00 13.67
CA PRO A 162 15.12 1.09 12.73
C PRO A 162 15.58 2.43 13.31
N SER A 163 15.96 3.37 12.44
CA SER A 163 16.35 4.74 12.84
C SER A 163 15.20 5.52 13.48
N TRP A 164 13.96 5.15 13.18
CA TRP A 164 12.72 5.71 13.74
C TRP A 164 12.21 4.94 14.98
N PHE A 165 13.00 4.01 15.53
CA PHE A 165 12.66 3.31 16.77
C PHE A 165 12.36 4.31 17.90
N VAL A 166 11.28 4.09 18.64
CA VAL A 166 10.94 4.88 19.83
C VAL A 166 10.48 3.95 20.95
N GLU A 167 10.99 4.18 22.16
CA GLU A 167 10.50 3.56 23.39
C GLU A 167 10.45 4.59 24.51
N LYS A 168 9.50 4.45 25.43
CA LYS A 168 9.39 5.28 26.62
C LYS A 168 8.70 4.50 27.75
N ARG A 169 9.02 4.86 28.98
CA ARG A 169 8.27 4.47 30.18
C ARG A 169 8.04 5.66 31.09
N SER A 170 7.01 5.57 31.93
CA SER A 170 6.74 6.52 33.01
C SER A 170 6.52 5.74 34.30
N ALA A 171 7.01 6.27 35.43
CA ALA A 171 6.79 5.67 36.73
C ALA A 171 5.29 5.59 37.06
N ALA A 172 4.91 4.74 38.02
CA ALA A 172 3.52 4.58 38.41
C ALA A 172 2.88 5.93 38.81
N GLY A 173 1.69 6.20 38.28
CA GLY A 173 0.95 7.45 38.49
C GLY A 173 1.47 8.67 37.72
N THR A 174 2.54 8.53 36.93
CA THR A 174 3.13 9.63 36.14
C THR A 174 2.85 9.51 34.64
N GLY A 175 2.21 8.43 34.20
CA GLY A 175 1.71 8.29 32.84
C GLY A 175 0.41 9.07 32.60
N PRO A 176 -0.34 8.77 31.53
CA PRO A 176 -0.09 7.73 30.53
C PRO A 176 1.18 8.00 29.71
N THR A 177 1.87 6.93 29.32
CA THR A 177 3.02 7.03 28.41
C THR A 177 2.52 7.09 26.97
N ARG A 178 2.79 8.19 26.26
CA ARG A 178 2.48 8.36 24.84
C ARG A 178 3.76 8.58 24.04
N ILE A 179 3.90 7.84 22.95
CA ILE A 179 4.98 7.98 21.97
C ILE A 179 4.39 8.00 20.55
N ASP A 180 5.12 8.58 19.62
CA ASP A 180 4.78 8.58 18.21
C ASP A 180 6.03 8.33 17.35
N ALA A 181 5.80 7.81 16.15
CA ALA A 181 6.83 7.52 15.17
C ALA A 181 6.33 7.90 13.76
N SER A 182 7.21 8.56 13.01
CA SER A 182 7.05 8.77 11.57
C SER A 182 7.87 7.71 10.84
N ILE A 183 7.18 6.69 10.35
CA ILE A 183 7.80 5.52 9.71
C ILE A 183 7.90 5.83 8.21
N PRO A 184 9.11 5.83 7.61
CA PRO A 184 9.28 6.08 6.18
C PRO A 184 8.58 4.99 5.36
N PRO A 185 8.14 5.31 4.14
CA PRO A 185 7.58 4.30 3.24
C PRO A 185 8.58 3.21 2.94
N ALA A 186 8.08 2.01 2.64
CA ALA A 186 8.89 1.02 1.96
C ALA A 186 9.34 1.56 0.60
N ILE A 187 10.52 1.13 0.13
CA ILE A 187 11.05 1.50 -1.18
C ILE A 187 10.98 0.29 -2.10
N LEU A 188 10.33 0.45 -3.25
CA LEU A 188 10.39 -0.52 -4.35
C LEU A 188 11.60 -0.20 -5.21
N ASN A 189 12.58 -1.10 -5.22
CA ASN A 189 13.72 -1.00 -6.12
C ASN A 189 13.31 -1.58 -7.47
N THR A 190 13.14 -0.70 -8.45
CA THR A 190 12.59 -1.04 -9.76
C THR A 190 13.62 -0.78 -10.85
N VAL A 191 13.81 -1.75 -11.72
CA VAL A 191 14.66 -1.66 -12.90
C VAL A 191 13.81 -1.87 -14.13
N ALA A 192 14.03 -1.08 -15.17
CA ALA A 192 13.50 -1.33 -16.49
C ALA A 192 14.65 -1.45 -17.49
N GLN A 193 14.67 -2.54 -18.25
CA GLN A 193 15.59 -2.75 -19.34
C GLN A 193 14.83 -2.90 -20.65
N SER A 194 15.24 -2.12 -21.64
CA SER A 194 14.80 -2.19 -23.03
C SER A 194 15.95 -2.67 -23.90
N SER A 195 15.63 -3.27 -25.04
CA SER A 195 16.64 -3.82 -25.95
C SER A 195 16.11 -3.79 -27.37
N ALA A 196 16.83 -3.13 -28.26
CA ALA A 196 16.59 -3.17 -29.68
C ALA A 196 17.29 -4.39 -30.30
N GLU A 197 16.86 -4.85 -31.49
CA GLU A 197 17.41 -6.05 -32.13
C GLU A 197 18.93 -5.95 -32.39
N GLU A 198 19.41 -4.72 -32.59
CA GLU A 198 20.82 -4.42 -32.83
C GLU A 198 21.66 -4.24 -31.55
N ASP A 199 21.05 -4.34 -30.37
CA ASP A 199 21.77 -4.21 -29.12
C ASP A 199 22.55 -5.50 -28.78
N PRO A 200 23.77 -5.39 -28.20
CA PRO A 200 24.52 -6.56 -27.72
C PRO A 200 23.70 -7.43 -26.77
N GLY A 201 23.62 -8.72 -27.05
CA GLY A 201 22.90 -9.68 -26.21
C GLY A 201 21.37 -9.67 -26.39
N PHE A 202 20.86 -9.00 -27.43
CA PHE A 202 19.44 -9.04 -27.77
C PHE A 202 18.93 -10.47 -27.91
N ASN A 203 17.77 -10.71 -27.30
CA ASN A 203 16.97 -11.91 -27.43
C ASN A 203 15.54 -11.62 -26.95
N VAL A 204 14.63 -12.57 -27.13
CA VAL A 204 13.20 -12.46 -26.75
C VAL A 204 12.90 -12.14 -25.26
N THR A 205 13.90 -12.18 -24.38
CA THR A 205 13.76 -11.86 -22.94
C THR A 205 14.71 -10.76 -22.46
N SER A 206 15.36 -10.07 -23.42
CA SER A 206 16.34 -9.01 -23.16
C SER A 206 15.68 -7.71 -22.67
N SER A 207 14.40 -7.48 -22.99
CA SER A 207 13.57 -6.45 -22.37
C SER A 207 12.78 -7.01 -21.20
N TYR A 208 12.85 -6.35 -20.05
CA TYR A 208 12.27 -6.84 -18.79
C TYR A 208 12.17 -5.74 -17.76
N ILE A 209 11.46 -6.04 -16.67
CA ILE A 209 11.53 -5.27 -15.42
C ILE A 209 12.05 -6.14 -14.28
N LEU A 210 12.71 -5.53 -13.31
CA LEU A 210 12.97 -6.13 -11.99
C LEU A 210 12.24 -5.28 -10.97
N VAL A 211 11.44 -5.91 -10.10
CA VAL A 211 10.88 -5.25 -8.92
C VAL A 211 11.34 -6.04 -7.72
N ASN A 212 12.13 -5.41 -6.84
CA ASN A 212 12.76 -6.08 -5.69
C ASN A 212 13.47 -7.39 -6.10
N ASN A 213 14.27 -7.32 -7.17
CA ASN A 213 15.01 -8.43 -7.79
C ASN A 213 14.16 -9.54 -8.43
N GLN A 214 12.83 -9.40 -8.49
CA GLN A 214 11.97 -10.34 -9.21
C GLN A 214 11.84 -9.92 -10.68
N LYS A 215 12.36 -10.76 -11.59
CA LYS A 215 12.34 -10.50 -13.03
C LYS A 215 10.97 -10.81 -13.63
N THR A 216 10.39 -9.83 -14.32
CA THR A 216 9.19 -10.03 -15.14
C THR A 216 9.50 -9.69 -16.60
N VAL A 217 9.10 -10.58 -17.50
CA VAL A 217 9.16 -10.41 -18.96
C VAL A 217 7.76 -10.47 -19.56
N ILE A 218 7.57 -9.88 -20.74
CA ILE A 218 6.44 -10.21 -21.60
C ILE A 218 6.94 -11.28 -22.58
N GLY A 219 6.37 -12.49 -22.49
CA GLY A 219 6.83 -13.67 -23.25
C GLY A 219 6.34 -13.70 -24.70
N GLN A 220 6.95 -14.61 -25.47
CA GLN A 220 6.93 -14.81 -26.93
C GLN A 220 5.58 -14.91 -27.68
N ASN A 221 4.42 -14.79 -27.02
CA ASN A 221 3.11 -15.07 -27.64
C ASN A 221 2.44 -13.87 -28.33
N SER A 222 3.13 -12.74 -28.50
CA SER A 222 2.61 -11.55 -29.19
C SER A 222 3.48 -11.18 -30.40
N SER A 223 2.81 -10.92 -31.53
CA SER A 223 3.35 -10.64 -32.87
C SER A 223 4.45 -9.58 -32.92
N PRO A 224 5.44 -9.74 -33.82
CA PRO A 224 6.40 -10.84 -33.83
C PRO A 224 7.39 -10.66 -32.67
N PHE A 225 7.43 -11.61 -31.73
CA PHE A 225 8.36 -11.64 -30.59
C PHE A 225 8.25 -10.49 -29.56
N GLY A 226 7.08 -9.87 -29.44
CA GLY A 226 6.87 -8.80 -28.46
C GLY A 226 7.51 -7.46 -28.86
N ARG A 227 7.76 -7.25 -30.17
CA ARG A 227 8.25 -6.00 -30.75
C ARG A 227 7.37 -4.79 -30.37
N GLY A 228 7.98 -3.62 -30.27
CA GLY A 228 7.30 -2.37 -29.97
C GLY A 228 7.40 -1.94 -28.51
N HIS A 229 6.44 -1.13 -28.07
CA HIS A 229 6.36 -0.68 -26.69
C HIS A 229 5.69 -1.75 -25.82
N GLN A 230 6.40 -2.19 -24.80
CA GLN A 230 5.91 -3.06 -23.75
C GLN A 230 5.59 -2.23 -22.52
N VAL A 231 4.41 -2.44 -21.94
CA VAL A 231 3.91 -1.71 -20.78
C VAL A 231 3.69 -2.67 -19.62
N PHE A 232 4.11 -2.26 -18.43
CA PHE A 232 3.83 -2.96 -17.17
C PHE A 232 3.12 -1.99 -16.22
N ILE A 233 2.04 -2.45 -15.60
CA ILE A 233 1.30 -1.71 -14.57
C ILE A 233 1.58 -2.38 -13.23
N LEU A 234 2.19 -1.64 -12.29
CA LEU A 234 2.43 -2.14 -10.94
C LEU A 234 1.48 -1.49 -9.93
N ASN A 235 1.18 -2.26 -8.90
CA ASN A 235 0.58 -1.76 -7.67
C ASN A 235 1.63 -0.91 -6.92
N GLU A 236 1.29 0.35 -6.66
CA GLU A 236 2.11 1.35 -5.98
C GLU A 236 2.40 1.04 -4.51
N GLN A 237 1.67 0.10 -3.91
CA GLN A 237 1.79 -0.24 -2.49
C GLN A 237 2.83 -1.34 -2.26
N ASN A 238 2.95 -2.26 -3.21
CA ASN A 238 3.73 -3.48 -3.02
C ASN A 238 4.57 -3.91 -4.24
N GLY A 239 4.47 -3.19 -5.36
CA GLY A 239 5.21 -3.48 -6.59
C GLY A 239 4.70 -4.69 -7.37
N GLN A 240 3.56 -5.28 -7.00
CA GLN A 240 2.97 -6.39 -7.74
C GLN A 240 2.61 -5.97 -9.16
N VAL A 241 3.01 -6.76 -10.16
CA VAL A 241 2.57 -6.58 -11.55
C VAL A 241 1.09 -6.92 -11.63
N LEU A 242 0.27 -5.91 -11.90
CA LEU A 242 -1.18 -6.05 -12.05
C LEU A 242 -1.56 -6.42 -13.48
N ASP A 243 -0.85 -5.83 -14.45
CA ASP A 243 -1.09 -6.06 -15.86
C ASP A 243 0.17 -5.80 -16.68
N LYS A 244 0.24 -6.39 -17.87
CA LYS A 244 1.31 -6.18 -18.84
C LYS A 244 0.81 -6.37 -20.27
N MET A 245 1.22 -5.49 -21.17
CA MET A 245 0.72 -5.44 -22.56
C MET A 245 1.84 -5.11 -23.55
N VAL A 246 1.73 -5.60 -24.78
CA VAL A 246 2.62 -5.23 -25.91
C VAL A 246 1.83 -4.47 -26.96
N PHE A 247 2.45 -3.41 -27.48
CA PHE A 247 1.95 -2.65 -28.61
C PHE A 247 3.04 -2.62 -29.69
N ASP A 248 2.81 -3.34 -30.80
CA ASP A 248 3.72 -3.37 -31.95
C ASP A 248 3.67 -2.04 -32.71
N THR A 249 4.38 -1.05 -32.17
CA THR A 249 4.50 0.32 -32.69
C THR A 249 5.58 0.44 -33.76
N ASP A 250 6.01 -0.68 -34.35
CA ASP A 250 6.79 -0.68 -35.58
C ASP A 250 5.86 -0.29 -36.76
N PRO A 251 6.28 0.59 -37.69
CA PRO A 251 5.51 0.97 -38.87
C PRO A 251 5.06 -0.20 -39.76
N ASP A 252 5.86 -1.26 -39.85
CA ASP A 252 5.55 -2.50 -40.60
C ASP A 252 4.71 -3.49 -39.77
N GLY A 253 4.49 -3.17 -38.49
CA GLY A 253 3.62 -3.89 -37.56
C GLY A 253 2.25 -3.23 -37.46
N GLY A 254 1.96 -2.66 -36.28
CA GLY A 254 0.71 -1.93 -36.02
C GLY A 254 0.85 -0.41 -36.07
N GLY A 255 2.08 0.11 -36.15
CA GLY A 255 2.39 1.53 -36.34
C GLY A 255 1.55 2.48 -35.48
N ALA A 256 0.89 3.44 -36.14
CA ALA A 256 0.10 4.48 -35.48
C ALA A 256 -1.13 3.94 -34.75
N GLU A 257 -1.75 2.86 -35.24
CA GLU A 257 -2.89 2.24 -34.57
C GLU A 257 -2.47 1.56 -33.25
N ALA A 258 -1.32 0.88 -33.24
CA ALA A 258 -0.76 0.33 -32.02
C ALA A 258 -0.38 1.42 -31.01
N ALA A 259 0.19 2.54 -31.49
CA ALA A 259 0.49 3.70 -30.66
C ALA A 259 -0.77 4.29 -30.02
N GLN A 260 -1.86 4.41 -30.78
CA GLN A 260 -3.13 4.91 -30.25
C GLN A 260 -3.73 3.95 -29.20
N ARG A 261 -3.71 2.63 -29.46
CA ARG A 261 -4.15 1.62 -28.48
C ARG A 261 -3.35 1.64 -27.18
N LEU A 262 -2.04 1.91 -27.26
CA LEU A 262 -1.20 2.11 -26.07
C LEU A 262 -1.71 3.30 -25.25
N LEU A 263 -1.96 4.43 -25.89
CA LEU A 263 -2.46 5.62 -25.20
C LEU A 263 -3.85 5.38 -24.59
N ASP A 264 -4.74 4.69 -25.30
CA ASP A 264 -6.06 4.34 -24.78
C ASP A 264 -5.98 3.36 -23.61
N TYR A 265 -5.06 2.41 -23.66
CA TYR A 265 -4.74 1.53 -22.53
C TYR A 265 -4.26 2.33 -21.31
N LEU A 266 -3.33 3.26 -21.48
CA LEU A 266 -2.84 4.10 -20.38
C LEU A 266 -3.88 5.11 -19.86
N LYS A 267 -4.95 5.42 -20.62
CA LYS A 267 -6.04 6.30 -20.13
C LYS A 267 -6.87 5.62 -19.06
N ILE A 268 -7.13 4.31 -19.20
CA ILE A 268 -7.97 3.54 -18.27
C ILE A 268 -7.21 3.02 -17.05
N VAL A 269 -5.87 3.15 -17.03
CA VAL A 269 -5.06 2.85 -15.85
C VAL A 269 -5.48 3.74 -14.69
N GLN A 270 -5.75 3.12 -13.54
CA GLN A 270 -6.13 3.80 -12.30
C GLN A 270 -5.04 4.81 -11.88
N GLU A 271 -5.48 6.00 -11.44
CA GLU A 271 -4.59 7.00 -10.83
C GLU A 271 -3.75 6.42 -9.69
N GLY A 272 -2.48 6.83 -9.62
CA GLY A 272 -1.50 6.35 -8.65
C GLY A 272 -0.76 5.07 -9.04
N ARG A 273 -1.18 4.30 -10.05
CA ARG A 273 -0.44 3.10 -10.49
C ARG A 273 0.93 3.45 -11.06
N ILE A 274 1.93 2.61 -10.80
CA ILE A 274 3.24 2.75 -11.43
C ILE A 274 3.13 2.22 -12.86
N ILE A 275 3.61 3.01 -13.82
CA ILE A 275 3.65 2.68 -15.24
C ILE A 275 5.12 2.52 -15.63
N ILE A 276 5.46 1.38 -16.22
CA ILE A 276 6.78 1.14 -16.81
C ILE A 276 6.59 0.87 -18.29
N VAL A 277 7.34 1.57 -19.12
CA VAL A 277 7.36 1.40 -20.57
C VAL A 277 8.77 1.04 -20.99
N VAL A 278 8.94 -0.03 -21.78
CA VAL A 278 10.20 -0.41 -22.40
C VAL A 278 9.97 -0.71 -23.87
N VAL A 279 10.93 -0.40 -24.74
CA VAL A 279 10.88 -0.78 -26.15
C VAL A 279 11.67 -2.07 -26.38
N HIS A 280 11.05 -3.00 -27.10
CA HIS A 280 11.66 -4.24 -27.54
C HIS A 280 11.78 -4.25 -29.06
N ASP A 281 12.96 -4.60 -29.57
CA ASP A 281 13.33 -4.58 -30.99
C ASP A 281 13.22 -3.18 -31.62
N ASN A 282 12.00 -2.75 -32.01
CA ASN A 282 11.77 -1.48 -32.66
C ASN A 282 10.43 -0.87 -32.25
N GLY A 283 10.43 0.45 -32.03
CA GLY A 283 9.25 1.22 -31.62
C GLY A 283 9.29 2.64 -32.19
N ASN A 284 9.73 2.79 -33.44
CA ASN A 284 9.97 4.08 -34.10
C ASN A 284 8.70 4.77 -34.63
N THR A 285 7.50 4.31 -34.28
CA THR A 285 6.29 5.14 -34.37
C THR A 285 6.19 6.06 -33.15
N LEU A 286 5.80 7.32 -33.37
CA LEU A 286 5.60 8.28 -32.28
C LEU A 286 4.50 7.81 -31.31
N VAL A 287 4.86 7.67 -30.04
CA VAL A 287 3.92 7.50 -28.91
C VAL A 287 4.07 8.71 -27.99
N ASN A 288 3.06 9.56 -27.90
CA ASN A 288 3.13 10.76 -27.07
C ASN A 288 2.90 10.43 -25.58
N LEU A 289 3.98 10.15 -24.85
CA LEU A 289 3.96 9.86 -23.41
C LEU A 289 4.08 11.12 -22.52
N SER A 290 3.99 12.33 -23.09
CA SER A 290 4.04 13.58 -22.32
C SER A 290 2.99 13.68 -21.20
N PRO A 291 1.75 13.16 -21.34
CA PRO A 291 0.78 13.18 -20.24
C PRO A 291 1.21 12.34 -19.02
N TYR A 292 2.23 11.50 -19.18
CA TYR A 292 2.80 10.63 -18.15
C TYR A 292 4.20 11.07 -17.71
N GLY A 293 4.60 12.30 -18.07
CA GLY A 293 5.84 12.94 -17.63
C GLY A 293 7.04 12.80 -18.56
N SER A 294 6.90 12.07 -19.68
CA SER A 294 7.99 11.94 -20.67
C SER A 294 8.37 13.28 -21.28
N THR A 295 9.68 13.50 -21.41
CA THR A 295 10.29 14.65 -22.07
C THR A 295 10.58 14.40 -23.56
N ILE A 296 10.37 13.16 -24.03
CA ILE A 296 10.48 12.79 -25.45
C ILE A 296 9.08 12.89 -26.07
N THR A 297 8.72 14.08 -26.53
CA THR A 297 7.31 14.43 -26.82
C THR A 297 6.99 14.70 -28.29
N THR A 298 7.98 15.08 -29.09
CA THR A 298 7.77 15.59 -30.46
C THR A 298 8.54 14.85 -31.54
N THR A 299 9.39 13.90 -31.17
CA THR A 299 10.16 13.12 -32.14
C THR A 299 9.96 11.65 -31.83
N ALA A 300 9.56 10.89 -32.85
CA ALA A 300 9.54 9.45 -32.75
C ALA A 300 10.94 8.93 -32.38
N LEU A 301 10.99 7.75 -31.75
CA LEU A 301 12.26 7.05 -31.62
C LEU A 301 12.84 6.79 -33.01
N GLY A 302 14.16 6.84 -33.14
CA GLY A 302 14.83 6.37 -34.36
C GLY A 302 14.63 4.86 -34.54
N PHE A 303 14.82 4.37 -35.77
CA PHE A 303 14.82 2.93 -36.05
C PHE A 303 15.77 2.21 -35.09
N ARG A 304 15.25 1.18 -34.40
CA ARG A 304 15.97 0.35 -33.43
C ARG A 304 16.68 1.12 -32.31
N GLN A 305 16.11 2.24 -31.86
CA GLN A 305 16.51 2.85 -30.60
C GLN A 305 15.85 2.11 -29.42
N SER A 306 16.63 1.83 -28.37
CA SER A 306 16.08 1.34 -27.12
C SER A 306 15.61 2.51 -26.25
N TYR A 307 14.48 2.32 -25.56
CA TYR A 307 13.86 3.33 -24.69
C TYR A 307 13.24 2.65 -23.47
N ALA A 308 13.42 3.25 -22.30
CA ALA A 308 12.77 2.84 -21.07
C ALA A 308 12.29 4.07 -20.28
N MET A 309 11.15 3.92 -19.62
CA MET A 309 10.55 4.92 -18.73
C MET A 309 9.90 4.24 -17.53
N ILE A 310 10.11 4.81 -16.35
CA ILE A 310 9.43 4.45 -15.10
C ILE A 310 8.75 5.73 -14.57
N THR A 311 7.43 5.69 -14.43
CA THR A 311 6.61 6.82 -13.99
C THR A 311 5.41 6.37 -13.15
N GLN A 312 4.58 7.30 -12.72
CA GLN A 312 3.31 7.06 -12.04
C GLN A 312 2.17 7.69 -12.84
N LYS A 313 1.02 7.02 -12.89
CA LYS A 313 -0.21 7.63 -13.37
C LYS A 313 -0.59 8.78 -12.43
N GLY A 314 -0.69 9.98 -13.00
CA GLY A 314 -1.00 11.22 -12.27
C GLY A 314 0.09 12.28 -12.45
N PRO A 315 0.29 13.17 -11.46
CA PRO A 315 1.38 14.13 -11.47
C PRO A 315 2.74 13.44 -11.62
N LYS A 316 3.66 14.06 -12.38
CA LYS A 316 5.01 13.53 -12.60
C LYS A 316 5.73 13.32 -11.25
N PRO A 317 6.12 12.08 -10.89
CA PRO A 317 6.77 11.82 -9.61
C PRO A 317 8.20 12.35 -9.60
N SER A 318 8.72 12.70 -8.41
CA SER A 318 10.11 13.15 -8.23
C SER A 318 11.14 12.06 -8.57
N TRP A 319 10.75 10.79 -8.48
CA TRP A 319 11.54 9.61 -8.84
C TRP A 319 11.34 9.17 -10.30
N PHE A 320 10.66 9.97 -11.14
CA PHE A 320 10.53 9.70 -12.57
C PHE A 320 11.90 9.50 -13.22
N VAL A 321 12.03 8.44 -14.02
CA VAL A 321 13.25 8.20 -14.81
C VAL A 321 12.84 7.78 -16.22
N GLU A 322 13.49 8.36 -17.22
CA GLU A 322 13.43 7.87 -18.59
C GLU A 322 14.81 7.96 -19.25
N LYS A 323 15.05 7.10 -20.23
CA LYS A 323 16.27 7.11 -21.03
C LYS A 323 15.99 6.49 -22.39
N ARG A 324 16.72 6.96 -23.41
CA ARG A 324 16.86 6.28 -24.69
C ARG A 324 18.34 6.16 -25.06
N SER A 325 18.65 5.17 -25.88
CA SER A 325 19.96 4.99 -26.51
C SER A 325 19.81 4.91 -28.02
N ALA A 326 20.84 5.33 -28.75
CA ALA A 326 20.90 5.13 -30.19
C ALA A 326 20.95 3.63 -30.53
N ALA A 327 20.61 3.27 -31.77
CA ALA A 327 20.77 1.90 -32.24
C ALA A 327 22.20 1.38 -32.01
N ARG A 328 22.34 0.12 -31.59
CA ARG A 328 23.62 -0.57 -31.26
C ARG A 328 24.33 -0.06 -30.00
N THR A 329 23.76 0.91 -29.29
CA THR A 329 24.34 1.47 -28.06
C THR A 329 23.55 1.11 -26.80
N GLY A 330 22.43 0.40 -26.96
CA GLY A 330 21.73 -0.22 -25.84
C GLY A 330 22.39 -1.53 -25.40
N PRO A 331 21.73 -2.32 -24.53
CA PRO A 331 20.38 -2.11 -24.00
C PRO A 331 20.27 -0.84 -23.15
N THR A 332 19.11 -0.18 -23.16
CA THR A 332 18.85 0.93 -22.24
C THR A 332 18.31 0.38 -20.94
N ARG A 333 19.05 0.61 -19.84
CA ARG A 333 18.68 0.22 -18.48
C ARG A 333 18.54 1.47 -17.60
N ILE A 334 17.45 1.53 -16.84
CA ILE A 334 17.16 2.58 -15.86
C ILE A 334 16.73 1.95 -14.54
N ASP A 335 16.98 2.65 -13.44
CA ASP A 335 16.65 2.23 -12.08
C ASP A 335 15.89 3.35 -11.38
N ALA A 336 14.90 2.99 -10.55
CA ALA A 336 14.13 3.91 -9.72
C ALA A 336 13.92 3.33 -8.32
N SER A 337 14.08 4.19 -7.30
CA SER A 337 13.71 3.90 -5.92
C SER A 337 12.35 4.55 -5.64
N ILE A 338 11.29 3.74 -5.68
CA ILE A 338 9.91 4.22 -5.65
C ILE A 338 9.34 4.08 -4.23
N PRO A 339 8.99 5.18 -3.54
CA PRO A 339 8.29 5.12 -2.26
C PRO A 339 6.92 4.47 -2.42
N THR A 340 6.60 3.48 -1.59
CA THR A 340 5.25 2.89 -1.54
C THR A 340 4.28 3.87 -0.92
N VAL A 341 3.04 3.89 -1.40
CA VAL A 341 1.99 4.72 -0.78
C VAL A 341 1.21 3.86 0.22
N PRO A 342 1.16 4.24 1.51
CA PRO A 342 0.29 3.57 2.48
C PRO A 342 -1.18 3.79 2.11
N THR A 343 -2.03 2.77 2.21
CA THR A 343 -3.48 3.02 2.12
C THR A 343 -3.91 3.83 3.34
N THR A 344 -4.35 5.06 3.13
CA THR A 344 -5.34 5.66 4.04
C THR A 344 -6.63 4.86 3.84
N SER A 345 -7.01 3.98 4.78
CA SER A 345 -8.27 3.26 4.72
C SER A 345 -9.45 4.22 4.93
N ALA A 346 -9.76 5.02 3.92
CA ALA A 346 -10.99 5.80 3.86
C ALA A 346 -12.02 5.08 2.98
N ALA A 347 -12.22 3.76 3.19
CA ALA A 347 -13.29 2.99 2.55
C ALA A 347 -13.44 1.59 3.18
N ALA A 348 -13.78 1.52 4.47
CA ALA A 348 -14.38 0.32 5.06
C ALA A 348 -15.63 0.70 5.89
N VAL A 349 -16.41 1.65 5.38
CA VAL A 349 -17.86 1.70 5.64
C VAL A 349 -18.52 1.41 4.31
N GLY A 350 -18.34 0.18 3.84
CA GLY A 350 -19.02 -0.37 2.69
C GLY A 350 -19.86 -1.53 3.21
N THR A 351 -21.14 -1.24 3.49
CA THR A 351 -22.18 -2.25 3.64
C THR A 351 -22.03 -3.31 2.57
N SER A 352 -21.98 -4.58 2.97
CA SER A 352 -22.09 -5.72 2.08
C SER A 352 -23.36 -5.60 1.24
N VAL A 353 -23.22 -5.21 -0.02
CA VAL A 353 -24.19 -5.50 -1.06
C VAL A 353 -23.42 -6.28 -2.12
N GLY A 354 -23.75 -7.56 -2.23
CA GLY A 354 -23.12 -8.48 -3.17
C GLY A 354 -23.13 -7.92 -4.59
N VAL A 355 -21.95 -7.85 -5.19
CA VAL A 355 -21.81 -7.53 -6.61
C VAL A 355 -22.41 -8.70 -7.40
N ALA A 356 -23.64 -8.52 -7.84
CA ALA A 356 -24.23 -9.34 -8.89
C ALA A 356 -23.36 -9.18 -10.14
N ARG A 357 -22.87 -10.32 -10.65
CA ARG A 357 -22.21 -10.42 -11.95
C ARG A 357 -23.15 -9.88 -13.02
N ILE A 358 -22.82 -8.75 -13.63
CA ILE A 358 -23.43 -8.33 -14.89
C ILE A 358 -22.80 -9.20 -15.99
N MET A 359 -23.43 -10.34 -16.29
CA MET A 359 -23.26 -10.99 -17.57
C MET A 359 -24.09 -10.22 -18.61
N ALA A 360 -23.42 -9.67 -19.61
CA ALA A 360 -24.06 -9.12 -20.79
C ALA A 360 -24.79 -10.25 -21.53
N LEU A 361 -26.12 -10.25 -21.49
CA LEU A 361 -26.97 -11.09 -22.34
C LEU A 361 -27.39 -10.24 -23.56
N MET A 362 -26.83 -10.55 -24.73
CA MET A 362 -27.31 -10.02 -26.01
C MET A 362 -28.73 -10.51 -26.26
N PHE A 363 -29.70 -9.61 -26.34
CA PHE A 363 -31.01 -9.92 -26.91
C PHE A 363 -31.00 -9.61 -28.40
N VAL A 364 -31.08 -10.68 -29.20
CA VAL A 364 -31.44 -10.63 -30.62
C VAL A 364 -32.92 -10.25 -30.70
N THR A 365 -33.23 -9.13 -31.38
CA THR A 365 -34.61 -8.74 -31.65
C THR A 365 -35.07 -9.42 -32.94
N ALA A 366 -35.94 -10.42 -32.84
CA ALA A 366 -36.65 -10.97 -33.99
C ALA A 366 -37.90 -10.12 -34.24
N VAL A 367 -37.97 -9.54 -35.43
CA VAL A 367 -39.12 -8.81 -35.98
C VAL A 367 -40.21 -9.83 -36.31
N LEU A 368 -41.41 -9.69 -35.72
CA LEU A 368 -42.61 -10.39 -36.20
C LEU A 368 -43.48 -9.39 -36.97
N VAL A 369 -43.59 -9.63 -38.28
CA VAL A 369 -44.50 -8.95 -39.20
C VAL A 369 -45.89 -9.57 -39.04
N TRP A 370 -46.90 -8.73 -38.89
CA TRP A 370 -48.32 -9.12 -38.91
C TRP A 370 -48.79 -9.39 -40.35
N TYR A 371 -49.55 -10.47 -40.53
CA TYR A 371 -50.73 -10.51 -41.38
C TYR A 371 -51.86 -11.22 -40.64
#